data_AF-A0A960JHT7-F1
#
_entry.id   AF-A0A960JHT7-F1
#
_cell.length_a   1.000
_cell.length_b   1.000
_cell.length_c   1.000
_cell.angle_alpha   90.00
_cell.angle_beta   90.00
_cell.angle_gamma   90.00
#
_symmetry.space_group_name_H-M   'P 1'
#
loop_
_entity.id
_entity.type
_entity.pdbx_description
1 polymer ?
#
loop_
_entity_poly.entity_id
_entity_poly.type
_entity_poly.pdbx_seq_one_letter_code
_entity_poly.pdbx_strand_id
1 'polypeptide(L)'
;LFFLFVRSFTRNNFLLFLLPTAVLWTYAIAVGAEIPVQRAAIMFTILMFSLLVNRNGSLLNSLGACAIAILIWRPEDLFNQSFHLSFVSLFGIIAVAFPFVEKLRKIGEWSPSKEQPFPPRAAKFVRTWCETIYWSEKAWQKKLGDNIWDCRIFKSTYAGTLEKLGLQRPVRWIFEGLLITASVQIFLLPFLVVYFHRVSFASVILNLWVSILLVAQNGCAIFALLIGLFSETVSVPFVALTEYLNWLLLIAPKVLIANDLASVRLPVYSGTMKFLYVVYYLPLIVLISLIAAWNPFSRTKGLNKPDAKRALTVFCGVSTVALACLIVFHPYSLPAIDGRLTVDFLDVGQGDSALVTFPNGETLLIDGGGKHNFNQLFVEKSDGSMETFYPDTAGIGEMVVSEFLWEKGYSRIDHLLATHADADHMQGLISVARNFDIGTVMIGTPSPQSEIYLEFVKTATEKGIPIRKVKRGDRFEIGGVDIEVLNPKAVPGSDIASGNNNSVVLRMTYGARTFLFTGDIEREGELDLIEKSSVLTVDVVKVAHHGSRTSSLSRFIGATGADIAVIPVGNTSSFGHPNKEVVKRWLDHGAKVLKTGERGTITIS
;
A
#
# COMPACT_ATOMS: atom_id res chain seq x y z
N LEU A 1 18.17 9.42 23.71
CA LEU A 1 18.17 10.23 24.96
C LEU A 1 18.93 9.54 26.08
N PHE A 2 18.60 8.29 26.43
CA PHE A 2 19.28 7.56 27.51
C PHE A 2 20.82 7.50 27.37
N PHE A 3 21.36 7.30 26.17
CA PHE A 3 22.82 7.40 25.94
C PHE A 3 23.41 8.76 26.36
N LEU A 4 22.74 9.86 26.03
CA LEU A 4 23.20 11.21 26.41
C LEU A 4 23.14 11.42 27.92
N PHE A 5 22.12 10.86 28.57
CA PHE A 5 22.01 10.83 30.03
C PHE A 5 23.17 10.05 30.66
N VAL A 6 23.46 8.82 30.21
CA VAL A 6 24.63 8.06 30.73
C VAL A 6 25.94 8.84 30.52
N ARG A 7 26.09 9.50 29.36
CA ARG A 7 27.25 10.34 29.03
C ARG A 7 27.43 11.55 29.94
N SER A 8 26.37 12.06 30.58
CA SER A 8 26.52 13.13 31.58
C SER A 8 27.10 12.64 32.92
N PHE A 9 27.02 11.33 33.21
CA PHE A 9 27.53 10.76 34.47
C PHE A 9 28.86 10.03 34.32
N THR A 10 29.16 9.47 33.14
CA THR A 10 30.39 8.71 32.93
C THR A 10 31.02 8.97 31.57
N ARG A 11 32.36 8.91 31.54
CA ARG A 11 33.17 8.92 30.32
C ARG A 11 33.75 7.55 29.97
N ASN A 12 33.44 6.52 30.76
CA ASN A 12 33.93 5.17 30.50
C ASN A 12 33.22 4.59 29.26
N ASN A 13 33.97 4.36 28.18
CA ASN A 13 33.44 3.84 26.92
C ASN A 13 32.72 2.49 27.09
N PHE A 14 33.16 1.64 28.03
CA PHE A 14 32.51 0.37 28.34
C PHE A 14 31.10 0.57 28.91
N LEU A 15 30.94 1.47 29.89
CA LEU A 15 29.63 1.78 30.46
C LEU A 15 28.73 2.52 29.46
N LEU A 16 29.33 3.39 28.64
CA LEU A 16 28.63 4.09 27.56
C LEU A 16 28.13 3.14 26.48
N PHE A 17 28.82 2.02 26.24
CA PHE A 17 28.35 0.95 25.36
C PHE A 17 27.30 0.08 26.05
N LEU A 18 27.63 -0.48 27.22
CA LEU A 18 26.85 -1.52 27.86
C LEU A 18 25.45 -1.05 28.28
N LEU A 19 25.36 0.05 29.02
CA LEU A 19 24.08 0.49 29.61
C LEU A 19 23.04 0.85 28.54
N PRO A 20 23.36 1.69 27.52
CA PRO A 20 22.37 2.05 26.51
C PRO A 20 22.03 0.89 25.58
N THR A 21 22.99 0.03 25.26
CA THR A 21 22.76 -1.15 24.43
C THR A 21 21.86 -2.16 25.14
N ALA A 22 22.09 -2.41 26.44
CA ALA A 22 21.25 -3.30 27.23
C ALA A 22 19.80 -2.80 27.28
N VAL A 23 19.58 -1.51 27.60
CA VAL A 23 18.24 -0.91 27.62
C VAL A 23 17.55 -1.02 26.26
N LEU A 24 18.29 -0.77 25.17
CA LEU A 24 17.74 -0.85 23.81
C LEU A 24 17.32 -2.27 23.42
N TRP A 25 18.12 -3.29 23.76
CA TRP A 25 17.76 -4.68 23.48
C TRP A 25 16.64 -5.20 24.36
N THR A 26 16.59 -4.82 25.65
CA THR A 26 15.45 -5.13 26.52
C THR A 26 14.17 -4.55 25.93
N TYR A 27 14.21 -3.30 25.47
CA TYR A 27 13.08 -2.70 24.77
C TYR A 27 12.75 -3.46 23.48
N ALA A 28 13.75 -3.74 22.63
CA ALA A 28 13.53 -4.44 21.36
C ALA A 28 12.82 -5.79 21.53
N ILE A 29 13.22 -6.57 22.54
CA ILE A 29 12.60 -7.86 22.88
C ILE A 29 11.18 -7.64 23.42
N ALA A 30 10.98 -6.65 24.29
CA ALA A 30 9.67 -6.36 24.88
C ALA A 30 8.61 -5.98 23.83
N VAL A 31 8.99 -5.32 22.73
CA VAL A 31 8.07 -4.92 21.64
C VAL A 31 8.01 -5.96 20.50
N GLY A 32 8.46 -7.20 20.73
CA GLY A 32 8.33 -8.30 19.76
C GLY A 32 9.42 -8.38 18.70
N ALA A 33 10.45 -7.54 18.77
CA ALA A 33 11.63 -7.56 17.90
C ALA A 33 11.29 -7.62 16.40
N GLU A 34 10.41 -6.75 15.91
CA GLU A 34 10.17 -6.61 14.47
C GLU A 34 11.42 -6.15 13.70
N ILE A 35 11.52 -6.47 12.40
CA ILE A 35 12.72 -6.22 11.57
C ILE A 35 13.25 -4.76 11.68
N PRO A 36 12.40 -3.70 11.63
CA PRO A 36 12.88 -2.32 11.77
C PRO A 36 13.49 -2.02 13.15
N VAL A 37 12.97 -2.67 14.19
CA VAL A 37 13.43 -2.56 15.59
C VAL A 37 14.76 -3.31 15.75
N GLN A 38 14.85 -4.54 15.25
CA GLN A 38 16.11 -5.31 15.24
C GLN A 38 17.21 -4.54 14.51
N ARG A 39 16.91 -4.01 13.31
CA ARG A 39 17.88 -3.21 12.54
C ARG A 39 18.36 -2.01 13.34
N ALA A 40 17.46 -1.26 13.98
CA ALA A 40 17.84 -0.12 14.81
C ALA A 40 18.74 -0.54 15.99
N ALA A 41 18.41 -1.63 16.68
CA ALA A 41 19.18 -2.18 17.78
C ALA A 41 20.59 -2.65 17.36
N ILE A 42 20.69 -3.40 16.27
CA ILE A 42 21.95 -3.90 15.72
C ILE A 42 22.83 -2.73 15.25
N MET A 43 22.28 -1.79 14.46
CA MET A 43 23.04 -0.63 13.99
C MET A 43 23.54 0.23 15.15
N PHE A 44 22.70 0.48 16.16
CA PHE A 44 23.10 1.18 17.37
C PHE A 44 24.23 0.44 18.08
N THR A 45 24.11 -0.88 18.24
CA THR A 45 25.15 -1.73 18.85
C THR A 45 26.48 -1.61 18.11
N ILE A 46 26.48 -1.68 16.77
CA ILE A 46 27.70 -1.55 15.95
C ILE A 46 28.33 -0.16 16.10
N LEU A 47 27.52 0.90 16.08
CA LEU A 47 28.01 2.27 16.25
C LEU A 47 28.58 2.51 17.65
N MET A 48 27.91 2.00 18.68
CA MET A 48 28.38 2.10 20.06
C MET A 48 29.63 1.25 20.30
N PHE A 49 29.73 0.09 19.66
CA PHE A 49 30.92 -0.75 19.70
C PHE A 49 32.13 -0.03 19.08
N SER A 50 31.92 0.83 18.07
CA SER A 50 33.01 1.62 17.49
C SER A 50 33.69 2.53 18.52
N LEU A 51 32.97 2.98 19.56
CA LEU A 51 33.53 3.75 20.67
C LEU A 51 34.46 2.91 21.55
N LEU A 52 34.22 1.60 21.69
CA LEU A 52 35.11 0.70 22.43
C LEU A 52 36.43 0.47 21.70
N VAL A 53 36.36 0.36 20.38
CA VAL A 53 37.53 0.10 19.52
C VAL A 53 38.22 1.41 19.10
N ASN A 54 37.76 2.57 19.59
CA ASN A 54 38.25 3.89 19.21
C ASN A 54 38.29 4.11 17.68
N ARG A 55 37.27 3.61 16.97
CA ARG A 55 37.11 3.78 15.52
C ARG A 55 35.89 4.65 15.21
N ASN A 56 35.97 5.39 14.11
CA ASN A 56 34.83 6.13 13.58
C ASN A 56 33.82 5.15 12.97
N GLY A 57 32.59 5.15 13.47
CA GLY A 57 31.50 4.36 12.92
C GLY A 57 31.01 4.95 11.58
N SER A 58 30.94 4.12 10.53
CA SER A 58 30.34 4.49 9.25
C SER A 58 28.89 3.99 9.21
N LEU A 59 27.93 4.88 9.02
CA LEU A 59 26.50 4.54 8.95
C LEU A 59 26.18 3.55 7.82
N LEU A 60 26.81 3.72 6.64
CA LEU A 60 26.61 2.80 5.51
C LEU A 60 27.19 1.42 5.80
N ASN A 61 28.36 1.34 6.44
CA ASN A 61 28.96 0.05 6.80
C ASN A 61 28.12 -0.64 7.89
N SER A 62 27.62 0.12 8.87
CA SER A 62 26.72 -0.41 9.89
C SER A 62 25.41 -0.93 9.29
N LEU A 63 24.86 -0.25 8.28
CA LEU A 63 23.67 -0.71 7.57
C LEU A 63 23.94 -2.03 6.82
N GLY A 64 25.03 -2.10 6.07
CA GLY A 64 25.42 -3.34 5.36
C GLY A 64 25.72 -4.50 6.29
N ALA A 65 26.47 -4.26 7.38
CA ALA A 65 26.75 -5.28 8.39
C ALA A 65 25.47 -5.75 9.09
N CYS A 66 24.53 -4.84 9.37
CA CYS A 66 23.22 -5.19 9.92
C CYS A 66 22.39 -6.04 8.95
N ALA A 67 22.38 -5.72 7.66
CA ALA A 67 21.68 -6.53 6.65
C ALA A 67 22.25 -7.96 6.61
N ILE A 68 23.57 -8.08 6.57
CA ILE A 68 24.25 -9.38 6.58
C ILE A 68 23.92 -10.17 7.85
N ALA A 69 23.95 -9.53 9.03
CA ALA A 69 23.65 -10.18 10.29
C ALA A 69 22.22 -10.73 10.35
N ILE A 70 21.23 -9.95 9.89
CA ILE A 70 19.82 -10.39 9.81
C ILE A 70 19.67 -11.52 8.81
N LEU A 71 20.25 -11.40 7.60
CA LEU A 71 20.09 -12.40 6.55
C LEU A 71 20.86 -13.71 6.79
N ILE A 72 21.94 -13.68 7.59
CA ILE A 72 22.59 -14.91 8.08
C ILE A 72 21.66 -15.66 9.04
N TRP A 73 20.92 -14.91 9.87
CA TRP A 73 19.99 -15.48 10.85
C TRP A 73 18.69 -15.98 10.21
N ARG A 74 18.11 -15.19 9.29
CA ARG A 74 16.86 -15.46 8.55
C ARG A 74 16.97 -15.01 7.10
N PRO A 75 17.44 -15.88 6.19
CA PRO A 75 17.56 -15.56 4.77
C PRO A 75 16.21 -15.18 4.11
N GLU A 76 15.09 -15.72 4.62
CA GLU A 76 13.74 -15.43 4.14
C GLU A 76 13.32 -13.98 4.31
N ASP A 77 13.93 -13.25 5.27
CA ASP A 77 13.66 -11.83 5.49
C ASP A 77 14.05 -10.98 4.27
N LEU A 78 14.89 -11.49 3.37
CA LEU A 78 15.18 -10.85 2.09
C LEU A 78 13.92 -10.63 1.25
N PHE A 79 12.87 -11.44 1.41
CA PHE A 79 11.62 -11.29 0.66
C PHE A 79 10.53 -10.60 1.47
N ASN A 80 10.84 -10.19 2.70
CA ASN A 80 9.88 -9.54 3.59
C ASN A 80 9.76 -8.03 3.28
N GLN A 81 8.53 -7.55 3.13
CA GLN A 81 8.24 -6.12 2.93
C GLN A 81 8.85 -5.22 4.01
N SER A 82 8.80 -5.64 5.29
CA SER A 82 9.34 -4.87 6.42
C SER A 82 10.85 -4.73 6.33
N PHE A 83 11.56 -5.73 5.80
CA PHE A 83 12.99 -5.64 5.52
C PHE A 83 13.26 -4.61 4.42
N HIS A 84 12.59 -4.75 3.27
CA HIS A 84 12.76 -3.83 2.14
C HIS A 84 12.51 -2.37 2.52
N LEU A 85 11.34 -2.07 3.06
CA LEU A 85 10.95 -0.70 3.41
C LEU A 85 11.93 -0.08 4.41
N SER A 86 12.34 -0.86 5.41
CA SER A 86 13.26 -0.44 6.46
C SER A 86 14.66 -0.12 5.92
N PHE A 87 15.28 -1.04 5.18
CA PHE A 87 16.65 -0.86 4.69
C PHE A 87 16.74 0.18 3.56
N VAL A 88 15.79 0.17 2.63
CA VAL A 88 15.77 1.11 1.49
C VAL A 88 15.52 2.54 1.97
N SER A 89 14.61 2.75 2.91
CA SER A 89 14.39 4.09 3.51
C SER A 89 15.66 4.63 4.14
N LEU A 90 16.31 3.82 4.99
CA LEU A 90 17.49 4.25 5.71
C LEU A 90 18.68 4.46 4.78
N PHE A 91 18.83 3.64 3.74
CA PHE A 91 19.80 3.86 2.68
C PHE A 91 19.58 5.21 1.98
N GLY A 92 18.34 5.54 1.59
CA GLY A 92 18.02 6.83 0.97
C GLY A 92 18.38 8.03 1.86
N ILE A 93 18.14 7.92 3.18
CA ILE A 93 18.51 8.96 4.15
C ILE A 93 20.03 9.13 4.23
N ILE A 94 20.76 8.02 4.42
CA ILE A 94 22.22 8.07 4.65
C ILE A 94 22.97 8.43 3.37
N ALA A 95 22.53 7.94 2.21
CA ALA A 95 23.22 8.11 0.93
C ALA A 95 22.90 9.46 0.25
N VAL A 96 21.70 10.03 0.47
CA VAL A 96 21.26 11.26 -0.19
C VAL A 96 21.02 12.39 0.81
N ALA A 97 20.09 12.21 1.74
CA ALA A 97 19.61 13.31 2.57
C ALA A 97 20.74 13.89 3.43
N PHE A 98 21.49 13.05 4.16
CA PHE A 98 22.57 13.53 5.04
C PHE A 98 23.72 14.22 4.28
N PRO A 99 24.33 13.62 3.24
CA PRO A 99 25.41 14.28 2.50
C PRO A 99 24.96 15.57 1.85
N PHE A 100 23.71 15.64 1.39
CA PHE A 100 23.19 16.83 0.72
C PHE A 100 22.89 17.96 1.72
N VAL A 101 22.19 17.67 2.82
CA VAL A 101 21.93 18.66 3.90
C VAL A 101 23.23 19.22 4.46
N GLU A 102 24.23 18.36 4.70
CA GLU A 102 25.54 18.79 5.21
C GLU A 102 26.24 19.77 4.25
N LYS A 103 26.09 19.57 2.93
CA LYS A 103 26.64 20.50 1.92
C LYS A 103 25.87 21.82 1.89
N LEU A 104 24.54 21.79 1.97
CA LEU A 104 23.72 23.00 2.04
C LEU A 104 24.03 23.82 3.31
N ARG A 105 24.21 23.15 4.44
CA ARG A 105 24.63 23.76 5.71
C ARG A 105 25.99 24.45 5.55
N LYS A 106 26.99 23.75 5.02
CA LYS A 106 28.32 24.34 4.74
C LYS A 106 28.26 25.54 3.80
N ILE A 107 27.40 25.53 2.79
CA ILE A 107 27.19 26.67 1.88
C ILE A 107 26.66 27.89 2.65
N GLY A 108 25.66 27.70 3.51
CA GLY A 108 25.03 28.80 4.25
C GLY A 108 25.91 29.36 5.38
N GLU A 109 26.59 28.48 6.11
CA GLU A 109 27.50 28.82 7.21
C GLU A 109 28.87 29.33 6.73
N TRP A 110 29.11 29.31 5.41
CA TRP A 110 30.41 29.67 4.87
C TRP A 110 30.87 31.06 5.35
N SER A 111 32.05 31.09 5.96
CA SER A 111 32.84 32.29 6.22
C SER A 111 34.29 32.02 5.79
N PRO A 112 35.05 33.04 5.36
CA PRO A 112 36.45 32.89 5.03
C PRO A 112 37.22 32.20 6.16
N SER A 113 37.94 31.13 5.81
CA SER A 113 38.86 30.42 6.70
C SER A 113 40.08 29.95 5.92
N LYS A 114 41.10 29.44 6.63
CA LYS A 114 42.28 28.84 6.00
C LYS A 114 41.91 27.63 5.13
N GLU A 115 40.95 26.84 5.58
CA GLU A 115 40.44 25.66 4.88
C GLU A 115 39.51 26.04 3.71
N GLN A 116 38.73 27.12 3.87
CA GLN A 116 37.72 27.57 2.89
C GLN A 116 37.85 29.06 2.58
N PRO A 117 38.92 29.48 1.87
CA PRO A 117 39.19 30.89 1.63
C PRO A 117 38.22 31.55 0.62
N PHE A 118 37.48 30.76 -0.16
CA PHE A 118 36.62 31.27 -1.24
C PHE A 118 35.15 30.94 -1.03
N PRO A 119 34.22 31.81 -1.48
CA PRO A 119 32.79 31.56 -1.37
C PRO A 119 32.35 30.32 -2.15
N PRO A 120 31.25 29.67 -1.71
CA PRO A 120 30.73 28.48 -2.36
C PRO A 120 30.29 28.78 -3.81
N ARG A 121 30.58 27.85 -4.72
CA ARG A 121 30.10 27.87 -6.11
C ARG A 121 28.78 27.13 -6.20
N ALA A 122 27.69 27.84 -5.92
CA ALA A 122 26.32 27.36 -6.13
C ALA A 122 25.47 28.43 -6.84
N ALA A 123 24.34 28.01 -7.41
CA ALA A 123 23.39 28.94 -8.01
C ALA A 123 22.99 30.03 -6.99
N LYS A 124 22.75 31.26 -7.45
CA LYS A 124 22.47 32.41 -6.57
C LYS A 124 21.32 32.11 -5.61
N PHE A 125 20.22 31.52 -6.11
CA PHE A 125 19.07 31.15 -5.28
C PHE A 125 19.43 30.13 -4.19
N VAL A 126 20.25 29.12 -4.49
CA VAL A 126 20.70 28.11 -3.50
C VAL A 126 21.53 28.78 -2.42
N ARG A 127 22.47 29.65 -2.79
CA ARG A 127 23.27 30.41 -1.82
C ARG A 127 22.40 31.28 -0.93
N THR A 128 21.53 32.10 -1.53
CA THR A 128 20.62 32.98 -0.79
C THR A 128 19.73 32.19 0.17
N TRP A 129 19.19 31.05 -0.26
CA TRP A 129 18.38 30.18 0.58
C TRP A 129 19.19 29.61 1.75
N CYS A 130 20.34 28.99 1.48
CA CYS A 130 21.22 28.43 2.50
C CYS A 130 21.68 29.48 3.51
N GLU A 131 22.09 30.66 3.04
CA GLU A 131 22.47 31.77 3.91
C GLU A 131 21.29 32.20 4.79
N THR A 132 20.08 32.29 4.23
CA THR A 132 18.88 32.71 4.99
C THR A 132 18.58 31.79 6.19
N ILE A 133 18.75 30.47 6.01
CA ILE A 133 18.37 29.48 7.04
C ILE A 133 19.54 29.00 7.93
N TYR A 134 20.79 29.12 7.48
CA TYR A 134 21.96 28.61 8.20
C TYR A 134 22.93 29.69 8.72
N TRP A 135 22.92 30.90 8.15
CA TRP A 135 23.81 31.98 8.63
C TRP A 135 23.38 32.48 10.00
N SER A 136 24.34 32.73 10.89
CA SER A 136 24.12 33.44 12.15
C SER A 136 25.03 34.67 12.21
N GLU A 137 24.41 35.84 12.20
CA GLU A 137 25.09 37.12 12.35
C GLU A 137 25.72 37.22 13.75
N LYS A 138 25.02 36.73 14.78
CA LYS A 138 25.56 36.71 16.15
C LYS A 138 26.84 35.90 16.26
N ALA A 139 26.89 34.72 15.63
CA ALA A 139 28.08 33.87 15.64
C ALA A 139 29.24 34.52 14.86
N TRP A 140 28.93 35.22 13.75
CA TRP A 140 29.91 35.95 12.96
C TRP A 140 30.50 37.14 13.72
N GLN A 141 29.67 37.96 14.37
CA GLN A 141 30.13 39.10 15.17
C GLN A 141 31.02 38.64 16.34
N LYS A 142 30.68 37.53 16.98
CA LYS A 142 31.55 36.91 18.00
C LYS A 142 32.90 36.50 17.41
N LYS A 143 32.90 35.83 16.26
CA LYS A 143 34.12 35.39 15.57
C LYS A 143 35.01 36.58 15.16
N LEU A 144 34.42 37.71 14.74
CA LEU A 144 35.16 38.94 14.48
C LEU A 144 35.79 39.52 15.74
N GLY A 145 35.05 39.57 16.86
CA GLY A 145 35.57 40.06 18.14
C GLY A 145 36.73 39.25 18.71
N ASP A 146 36.78 37.95 18.40
CA ASP A 146 37.87 37.04 18.81
C ASP A 146 39.13 37.14 17.91
N ASN A 147 39.08 37.90 16.81
CA ASN A 147 40.16 37.98 15.81
C ASN A 147 40.74 39.40 15.67
N ILE A 148 42.01 39.48 15.26
CA ILE A 148 42.74 40.77 15.07
C ILE A 148 42.40 41.42 13.71
N TRP A 149 41.75 40.68 12.80
CA TRP A 149 41.41 41.12 11.45
C TRP A 149 39.92 41.42 11.32
N ASP A 150 39.59 42.42 10.51
CA ASP A 150 38.21 42.78 10.14
C ASP A 150 37.94 42.41 8.67
N CYS A 151 36.75 41.88 8.39
CA CYS A 151 36.29 41.57 7.05
C CYS A 151 34.77 41.75 6.97
N ARG A 152 34.32 42.47 5.93
CA ARG A 152 32.89 42.59 5.63
C ARG A 152 32.45 41.50 4.67
N ILE A 153 31.52 40.66 5.12
CA ILE A 153 30.88 39.64 4.28
C ILE A 153 29.44 40.07 4.02
N PHE A 154 29.07 40.13 2.74
CA PHE A 154 27.69 40.40 2.34
C PHE A 154 26.94 39.08 2.21
N LYS A 155 25.93 38.89 3.07
CA LYS A 155 25.02 37.73 3.08
C LYS A 155 23.61 38.17 2.68
N SER A 156 22.73 37.20 2.43
CA SER A 156 21.29 37.42 2.26
C SER A 156 20.73 38.38 3.33
N THR A 157 20.04 39.44 2.90
CA THR A 157 19.37 40.40 3.79
C THR A 157 18.29 39.73 4.64
N TYR A 158 17.68 38.65 4.13
CA TYR A 158 16.68 37.87 4.85
C TYR A 158 17.26 37.11 6.03
N ALA A 159 18.54 36.73 6.02
CA ALA A 159 19.16 35.96 7.10
C ALA A 159 19.08 36.70 8.44
N GLY A 160 19.48 37.97 8.46
CA GLY A 160 19.43 38.80 9.67
C GLY A 160 18.01 39.03 10.17
N THR A 161 17.04 39.20 9.27
CA THR A 161 15.62 39.33 9.64
C THR A 161 15.09 38.05 10.27
N LEU A 162 15.35 36.89 9.65
CA LEU A 162 14.89 35.59 10.13
C LEU A 162 15.53 35.20 11.47
N GLU A 163 16.80 35.54 11.67
CA GLU A 163 17.52 35.35 12.95
C GLU A 163 16.93 36.22 14.06
N LYS A 164 16.64 37.50 13.78
CA LYS A 164 16.01 38.42 14.74
C LYS A 164 14.63 37.94 15.18
N LEU A 165 13.85 37.37 14.26
CA LEU A 165 12.53 36.80 14.54
C LEU A 165 12.60 35.40 15.20
N GLY A 166 13.78 34.79 15.31
CA GLY A 166 13.94 33.44 15.86
C GLY A 166 13.40 32.32 14.96
N LEU A 167 13.02 32.62 13.72
CA LEU A 167 12.36 31.70 12.80
C LEU A 167 13.33 30.78 12.02
N GLN A 168 14.64 31.02 12.09
CA GLN A 168 15.63 30.17 11.40
C GLN A 168 15.59 28.71 11.84
N ARG A 169 15.45 28.45 13.14
CA ARG A 169 15.42 27.07 13.68
C ARG A 169 14.22 26.27 13.17
N PRO A 170 12.95 26.75 13.29
CA PRO A 170 11.80 26.01 12.77
C PRO A 170 11.85 25.88 11.25
N VAL A 171 12.23 26.93 10.50
CA VAL A 171 12.32 26.86 9.03
C VAL A 171 13.37 25.83 8.60
N ARG A 172 14.55 25.81 9.24
CA ARG A 172 15.60 24.82 8.97
C ARG A 172 15.11 23.39 9.28
N TRP A 173 14.43 23.20 10.41
CA TRP A 173 13.91 21.90 10.79
C TRP A 173 12.85 21.38 9.80
N ILE A 174 11.92 22.25 9.38
CA ILE A 174 10.93 21.92 8.34
C ILE A 174 11.63 21.58 7.03
N PHE A 175 12.57 22.41 6.57
CA PHE A 175 13.28 22.18 5.31
C PHE A 175 14.09 20.87 5.32
N GLU A 176 14.92 20.64 6.34
CA GLU A 176 15.71 19.41 6.45
C GLU A 176 14.81 18.18 6.58
N GLY A 177 13.72 18.29 7.35
CA GLY A 177 12.73 17.24 7.50
C GLY A 177 12.02 16.90 6.18
N LEU A 178 11.54 17.90 5.43
CA LEU A 178 10.91 17.70 4.11
C LEU A 178 11.87 17.02 3.14
N LEU A 179 13.15 17.40 3.18
CA LEU A 179 14.19 16.84 2.32
C LEU A 179 14.49 15.38 2.66
N ILE A 180 14.59 15.05 3.95
CA ILE A 180 14.74 13.67 4.43
C ILE A 180 13.53 12.84 3.99
N THR A 181 12.31 13.35 4.20
CA THR A 181 11.10 12.63 3.83
C THR A 181 10.98 12.44 2.32
N ALA A 182 11.25 13.48 1.53
CA ALA A 182 11.25 13.39 0.07
C ALA A 182 12.28 12.36 -0.43
N SER A 183 13.45 12.30 0.21
CA SER A 183 14.47 11.28 -0.11
C SER A 183 13.93 9.87 0.15
N VAL A 184 13.26 9.64 1.28
CA VAL A 184 12.62 8.34 1.58
C VAL A 184 11.55 8.01 0.53
N GLN A 185 10.66 8.94 0.20
CA GLN A 185 9.58 8.72 -0.78
C GLN A 185 10.12 8.39 -2.18
N ILE A 186 11.17 9.07 -2.64
CA ILE A 186 11.83 8.78 -3.92
C ILE A 186 12.36 7.35 -3.95
N PHE A 187 12.99 6.88 -2.88
CA PHE A 187 13.54 5.52 -2.83
C PHE A 187 12.47 4.44 -2.66
N LEU A 188 11.42 4.74 -1.90
CA LEU A 188 10.33 3.80 -1.65
C LEU A 188 9.32 3.73 -2.79
N LEU A 189 9.30 4.66 -3.75
CA LEU A 189 8.25 4.75 -4.77
C LEU A 189 7.91 3.40 -5.45
N PRO A 190 8.86 2.60 -5.98
CA PRO A 190 8.55 1.28 -6.51
C PRO A 190 7.93 0.31 -5.48
N PHE A 191 8.43 0.31 -4.25
CA PHE A 191 7.92 -0.55 -3.18
C PHE A 191 6.53 -0.13 -2.71
N LEU A 192 6.22 1.17 -2.72
CA LEU A 192 4.88 1.67 -2.40
C LEU A 192 3.83 1.19 -3.39
N VAL A 193 4.20 1.13 -4.67
CA VAL A 193 3.34 0.60 -5.73
C VAL A 193 3.19 -0.91 -5.60
N VAL A 194 4.30 -1.64 -5.47
CA VAL A 194 4.29 -3.12 -5.47
C VAL A 194 3.60 -3.71 -4.24
N TYR A 195 3.77 -3.11 -3.05
CA TYR A 195 3.22 -3.67 -1.82
C TYR A 195 1.89 -3.08 -1.37
N PHE A 196 1.63 -1.81 -1.71
CA PHE A 196 0.46 -1.11 -1.17
C PHE A 196 -0.49 -0.60 -2.25
N HIS A 197 -0.11 -0.71 -3.53
CA HIS A 197 -0.88 -0.21 -4.68
C HIS A 197 -1.33 1.24 -4.47
N ARG A 198 -0.53 2.03 -3.73
CA ARG A 198 -0.89 3.36 -3.27
C ARG A 198 0.33 4.23 -3.11
N VAL A 199 0.26 5.44 -3.65
CA VAL A 199 1.25 6.49 -3.44
C VAL A 199 0.54 7.71 -2.85
N SER A 200 0.95 8.12 -1.65
CA SER A 200 0.43 9.33 -1.00
C SER A 200 1.44 10.46 -1.05
N PHE A 201 1.11 11.53 -1.78
CA PHE A 201 1.93 12.74 -1.81
C PHE A 201 1.84 13.52 -0.49
N ALA A 202 0.71 13.39 0.22
CA ALA A 202 0.53 13.96 1.55
C ALA A 202 1.54 13.41 2.57
N SER A 203 2.07 12.18 2.36
CA SER A 203 3.05 11.55 3.24
C SER A 203 4.28 12.43 3.51
N VAL A 204 4.72 13.24 2.53
CA VAL A 204 5.90 14.10 2.68
C VAL A 204 5.70 15.11 3.81
N ILE A 205 4.50 15.68 3.88
CA ILE A 205 4.12 16.67 4.89
C ILE A 205 3.71 15.95 6.16
N LEU A 206 2.84 14.94 6.06
CA LEU A 206 2.32 14.18 7.20
C LEU A 206 3.42 13.58 8.05
N ASN A 207 4.50 13.08 7.46
CA ASN A 207 5.60 12.49 8.24
C ASN A 207 6.24 13.49 9.21
N LEU A 208 6.26 14.79 8.92
CA LEU A 208 6.76 15.80 9.86
C LEU A 208 5.83 16.00 11.05
N TRP A 209 4.54 16.13 10.76
CA TRP A 209 3.50 16.32 11.76
C TRP A 209 3.36 15.09 12.66
N VAL A 210 3.22 13.91 12.04
CA VAL A 210 3.10 12.62 12.71
C VAL A 210 4.33 12.35 13.57
N SER A 211 5.55 12.64 13.09
CA SER A 211 6.76 12.42 13.89
C SER A 211 6.80 13.26 15.17
N ILE A 212 6.41 14.54 15.12
CA ILE A 212 6.37 15.38 16.34
C ILE A 212 5.32 14.86 17.31
N LEU A 213 4.11 14.63 16.80
CA LEU A 213 2.99 14.20 17.62
C LEU A 213 3.25 12.83 18.25
N LEU A 214 3.89 11.91 17.51
CA LEU A 214 4.26 10.59 18.02
C LEU A 214 5.32 10.67 19.12
N VAL A 215 6.31 11.57 19.00
CA VAL A 215 7.30 11.78 20.08
C VAL A 215 6.64 12.38 21.31
N ALA A 216 5.77 13.37 21.13
CA ALA A 216 5.03 13.98 22.24
C ALA A 216 4.09 12.97 22.91
N GLN A 217 3.33 12.20 22.12
CA GLN A 217 2.39 11.19 22.58
C GLN A 217 3.11 10.08 23.35
N ASN A 218 4.20 9.51 22.81
CA ASN A 218 4.97 8.49 23.52
C ASN A 218 5.62 9.03 24.80
N GLY A 219 6.13 10.27 24.76
CA GLY A 219 6.69 10.92 25.94
C GLY A 219 5.66 11.11 27.05
N CYS A 220 4.47 11.60 26.70
CA CYS A 220 3.34 11.75 27.61
C CYS A 220 2.84 10.39 28.13
N ALA A 221 2.76 9.38 27.27
CA ALA A 221 2.31 8.04 27.65
C ALA A 221 3.25 7.38 28.65
N ILE A 222 4.56 7.40 28.39
CA ILE A 222 5.56 6.87 29.33
C ILE A 222 5.51 7.63 30.65
N PHE A 223 5.38 8.96 30.61
CA PHE A 223 5.29 9.77 31.80
C PHE A 223 4.02 9.48 32.62
N ALA A 224 2.88 9.34 31.95
CA ALA A 224 1.61 8.95 32.55
C ALA A 224 1.73 7.58 33.23
N LEU A 225 2.33 6.60 32.55
CA LEU A 225 2.54 5.26 33.08
C LEU A 225 3.45 5.26 34.31
N LEU A 226 4.55 6.01 34.29
CA LEU A 226 5.45 6.14 35.44
C LEU A 226 4.78 6.83 36.64
N ILE A 227 4.00 7.88 36.42
CA ILE A 227 3.23 8.53 37.49
C ILE A 227 2.12 7.62 38.00
N GLY A 228 1.47 6.86 37.12
CA GLY A 228 0.41 5.92 37.48
C GLY A 228 0.87 4.84 38.46
N LEU A 229 2.15 4.49 38.47
CA LEU A 229 2.73 3.59 39.49
C LEU A 229 2.70 4.17 40.91
N PHE A 230 2.60 5.50 41.05
CA PHE A 230 2.56 6.20 42.34
C PHE A 230 1.18 6.78 42.67
N SER A 231 0.47 7.31 41.68
CA SER A 231 -0.86 7.89 41.84
C SER A 231 -1.65 7.88 40.53
N GLU A 232 -2.75 7.13 40.52
CA GLU A 232 -3.69 7.11 39.40
C GLU A 232 -4.30 8.49 39.17
N THR A 233 -4.75 9.20 40.22
CA THR A 233 -5.38 10.53 40.12
C THR A 233 -4.47 11.57 39.44
N VAL A 234 -3.18 11.56 39.75
CA VAL A 234 -2.22 12.49 39.14
C VAL A 234 -1.88 12.10 37.70
N SER A 235 -2.03 10.82 37.33
CA SER A 235 -1.79 10.34 35.97
C SER A 235 -2.90 10.73 34.98
N VAL A 236 -4.15 10.90 35.44
CA VAL A 236 -5.33 11.13 34.58
C VAL A 236 -5.15 12.27 33.57
N PRO A 237 -4.65 13.48 33.93
CA PRO A 237 -4.47 14.55 32.95
C PRO A 237 -3.47 14.19 31.84
N PHE A 238 -2.44 13.39 32.15
CA PHE A 238 -1.44 12.96 31.17
C PHE A 238 -1.98 11.86 30.25
N VAL A 239 -2.84 10.98 30.77
CA VAL A 239 -3.59 10.02 29.96
C VAL A 239 -4.52 10.76 29.00
N ALA A 240 -5.31 11.73 29.49
CA ALA A 240 -6.20 12.54 28.66
C ALA A 240 -5.43 13.31 27.56
N LEU A 241 -4.25 13.86 27.89
CA LEU A 241 -3.39 14.50 26.90
C LEU A 241 -2.87 13.49 25.86
N THR A 242 -2.51 12.28 26.29
CA THR A 242 -2.06 11.20 25.40
C THR A 242 -3.17 10.82 24.41
N GLU A 243 -4.41 10.67 24.90
CA GLU A 243 -5.58 10.41 24.06
C GLU A 243 -5.87 11.55 23.08
N TYR A 244 -5.76 12.80 23.53
CA TYR A 244 -5.93 13.96 22.64
C TYR A 244 -4.87 14.01 21.54
N LEU A 245 -3.60 13.73 21.87
CA LEU A 245 -2.53 13.63 20.88
C LEU A 245 -2.74 12.47 19.92
N ASN A 246 -3.27 11.34 20.41
CA ASN A 246 -3.66 10.20 19.57
C ASN A 246 -4.80 10.57 18.61
N TRP A 247 -5.83 11.28 19.08
CA TRP A 247 -6.90 11.79 18.22
C TRP A 247 -6.36 12.73 17.12
N LEU A 248 -5.46 13.64 17.47
CA LEU A 248 -4.78 14.51 16.48
C LEU A 248 -3.95 13.72 15.47
N LEU A 249 -3.27 12.66 15.90
CA LEU A 249 -2.54 11.76 15.03
C LEU A 249 -3.45 11.07 14.00
N LEU A 250 -4.69 10.74 14.38
CA LEU A 250 -5.65 10.04 13.53
C LEU A 250 -6.42 10.97 12.58
N ILE A 251 -6.72 12.21 12.99
CA ILE A 251 -7.53 13.13 12.17
C ILE A 251 -6.77 13.63 10.94
N ALA A 252 -5.46 13.87 11.06
CA ALA A 252 -4.67 14.43 9.96
C ALA A 252 -4.63 13.50 8.74
N PRO A 253 -4.30 12.19 8.86
CA PRO A 253 -4.41 11.25 7.77
C PRO A 253 -5.84 11.11 7.25
N LYS A 254 -6.85 11.06 8.13
CA LYS A 254 -8.26 10.87 7.73
C LYS A 254 -8.75 11.98 6.78
N VAL A 255 -8.47 13.24 7.11
CA VAL A 255 -8.86 14.40 6.27
C VAL A 255 -8.13 14.38 4.91
N LEU A 256 -6.85 14.01 4.91
CA LEU A 256 -6.05 13.96 3.68
C LEU A 256 -6.42 12.77 2.79
N ILE A 257 -6.74 11.61 3.37
CA ILE A 257 -7.17 10.42 2.63
C ILE A 257 -8.57 10.61 2.05
N ALA A 258 -9.47 11.31 2.76
CA ALA A 258 -10.83 11.57 2.29
C ALA A 258 -10.89 12.45 1.03
N ASN A 259 -9.81 13.17 0.73
CA ASN A 259 -9.67 13.92 -0.51
C ASN A 259 -8.76 13.12 -1.44
N ASP A 260 -9.33 12.39 -2.40
CA ASP A 260 -8.61 11.55 -3.40
C ASP A 260 -7.45 12.26 -4.12
N LEU A 261 -7.34 13.59 -4.00
CA LEU A 261 -6.22 14.41 -4.44
C LEU A 261 -4.89 14.12 -3.70
N ALA A 262 -4.91 13.55 -2.49
CA ALA A 262 -3.71 13.40 -1.65
C ALA A 262 -3.10 11.98 -1.70
N SER A 263 -3.79 11.02 -2.28
CA SER A 263 -3.28 9.66 -2.53
C SER A 263 -3.88 9.05 -3.78
N VAL A 264 -3.05 8.39 -4.57
CA VAL A 264 -3.47 7.73 -5.81
C VAL A 264 -3.33 6.22 -5.65
N ARG A 265 -4.35 5.47 -6.08
CA ARG A 265 -4.36 4.00 -6.18
C ARG A 265 -3.82 3.57 -7.54
N LEU A 266 -2.89 2.61 -7.53
CA LEU A 266 -2.04 2.34 -8.68
C LEU A 266 -1.83 0.83 -8.89
N PRO A 267 -2.10 0.30 -10.09
CA PRO A 267 -1.76 -1.08 -10.41
C PRO A 267 -0.24 -1.31 -10.52
N VAL A 268 0.16 -2.57 -10.38
CA VAL A 268 1.53 -3.00 -10.65
C VAL A 268 1.75 -3.11 -12.16
N TYR A 269 2.95 -2.78 -12.64
CA TYR A 269 3.30 -3.06 -14.02
C TYR A 269 3.27 -4.57 -14.30
N SER A 270 2.73 -4.98 -15.44
CA SER A 270 2.69 -6.39 -15.84
C SER A 270 3.85 -6.76 -16.79
N GLY A 271 4.11 -8.07 -16.93
CA GLY A 271 5.08 -8.60 -17.89
C GLY A 271 6.49 -7.99 -17.80
N THR A 272 7.07 -7.67 -18.96
CA THR A 272 8.41 -7.07 -19.07
C THR A 272 8.47 -5.65 -18.51
N MET A 273 7.33 -4.96 -18.40
CA MET A 273 7.29 -3.60 -17.88
C MET A 273 7.61 -3.52 -16.38
N LYS A 274 7.56 -4.65 -15.64
CA LYS A 274 8.11 -4.73 -14.27
C LYS A 274 9.58 -4.29 -14.19
N PHE A 275 10.34 -4.40 -15.28
CA PHE A 275 11.72 -3.94 -15.35
C PHE A 275 11.87 -2.42 -15.15
N LEU A 276 10.81 -1.64 -15.37
CA LEU A 276 10.79 -0.21 -15.11
C LEU A 276 11.18 0.13 -13.67
N TYR A 277 10.75 -0.67 -12.69
CA TYR A 277 11.09 -0.48 -11.28
C TYR A 277 12.60 -0.59 -11.03
N VAL A 278 13.30 -1.43 -11.79
CA VAL A 278 14.76 -1.57 -11.72
C VAL A 278 15.44 -0.40 -12.44
N VAL A 279 14.98 -0.07 -13.65
CA VAL A 279 15.53 1.05 -14.46
C VAL A 279 15.43 2.38 -13.72
N TYR A 280 14.36 2.57 -12.93
CA TYR A 280 14.17 3.73 -12.08
C TYR A 280 15.36 4.04 -11.15
N TYR A 281 16.02 3.00 -10.61
CA TYR A 281 17.16 3.18 -9.71
C TYR A 281 18.47 3.56 -10.42
N LEU A 282 18.59 3.35 -11.74
CA LEU A 282 19.83 3.64 -12.48
C LEU A 282 20.21 5.13 -12.44
N PRO A 283 19.36 6.08 -12.86
CA PRO A 283 19.71 7.50 -12.75
C PRO A 283 19.83 7.95 -11.29
N LEU A 284 19.11 7.32 -10.35
CA LEU A 284 19.19 7.63 -8.93
C LEU A 284 20.56 7.27 -8.34
N ILE A 285 21.11 6.10 -8.67
CA ILE A 285 22.45 5.67 -8.21
C ILE A 285 23.55 6.61 -8.75
N VAL A 286 23.43 7.02 -10.02
CA VAL A 286 24.34 8.02 -10.60
C VAL A 286 24.20 9.35 -9.87
N LEU A 287 22.98 9.79 -9.56
CA LEU A 287 22.71 11.02 -8.83
C LEU A 287 23.31 10.98 -7.41
N ILE A 288 23.19 9.87 -6.69
CA ILE A 288 23.85 9.66 -5.37
C ILE A 288 25.35 9.88 -5.50
N SER A 289 25.98 9.26 -6.51
CA SER A 289 27.42 9.34 -6.74
C SER A 289 27.85 10.78 -7.06
N LEU A 290 27.07 11.49 -7.87
CA LEU A 290 27.30 12.90 -8.22
C LEU A 290 27.10 13.81 -7.00
N ILE A 291 26.05 13.61 -6.21
CA ILE A 291 25.81 14.33 -4.96
C ILE A 291 26.98 14.09 -4.01
N ALA A 292 27.44 12.84 -3.82
CA ALA A 292 28.56 12.52 -2.95
C ALA A 292 29.86 13.21 -3.40
N ALA A 293 30.15 13.19 -4.71
CA ALA A 293 31.34 13.84 -5.29
C ALA A 293 31.25 15.37 -5.40
N TRP A 294 30.06 15.97 -5.28
CA TRP A 294 29.87 17.41 -5.44
C TRP A 294 30.55 18.19 -4.31
N ASN A 295 31.60 18.95 -4.62
CA ASN A 295 32.26 19.85 -3.66
C ASN A 295 32.02 21.32 -4.06
N PRO A 296 31.16 22.06 -3.32
CA PRO A 296 30.85 23.45 -3.64
C PRO A 296 32.04 24.42 -3.45
N PHE A 297 33.15 23.98 -2.85
CA PHE A 297 34.35 24.79 -2.59
C PHE A 297 35.54 24.42 -3.49
N SER A 298 35.37 23.51 -4.45
CA SER A 298 36.47 23.04 -5.30
C SER A 298 37.01 24.11 -6.27
N ARG A 299 38.34 24.13 -6.46
CA ARG A 299 39.09 25.23 -7.14
C ARG A 299 39.21 25.08 -8.67
N THR A 300 38.81 23.99 -9.30
CA THR A 300 39.19 23.72 -10.71
C THR A 300 38.79 24.84 -11.69
N LYS A 301 39.78 25.66 -12.05
CA LYS A 301 39.96 26.38 -13.31
C LYS A 301 40.81 25.44 -14.17
N GLY A 302 40.22 24.75 -15.14
CA GLY A 302 41.00 23.91 -16.07
C GLY A 302 40.21 22.73 -16.65
N LEU A 303 39.84 22.85 -17.92
CA LEU A 303 39.79 21.80 -18.96
C LEU A 303 39.37 20.37 -18.56
N ASN A 304 38.33 20.20 -17.74
CA ASN A 304 37.56 18.95 -17.67
C ASN A 304 36.09 19.22 -17.34
N LYS A 305 35.35 19.62 -18.38
CA LYS A 305 33.88 19.57 -18.56
C LYS A 305 32.98 19.78 -17.30
N PRO A 306 33.03 20.93 -16.60
CA PRO A 306 32.00 21.29 -15.62
C PRO A 306 30.58 21.26 -16.23
N ASP A 307 30.46 21.53 -17.53
CA ASP A 307 29.21 21.41 -18.27
C ASP A 307 28.74 19.96 -18.44
N ALA A 308 29.64 18.98 -18.61
CA ALA A 308 29.23 17.58 -18.77
C ALA A 308 28.74 16.97 -17.46
N LYS A 309 29.40 17.24 -16.31
CA LYS A 309 28.90 16.77 -15.01
C LYS A 309 27.57 17.43 -14.66
N ARG A 310 27.43 18.73 -14.93
CA ARG A 310 26.17 19.45 -14.75
C ARG A 310 25.08 18.92 -15.66
N ALA A 311 25.38 18.71 -16.95
CA ALA A 311 24.45 18.12 -17.91
C ALA A 311 24.04 16.71 -17.48
N LEU A 312 24.98 15.89 -16.98
CA LEU A 312 24.69 14.56 -16.45
C LEU A 312 23.80 14.64 -15.19
N THR A 313 24.06 15.55 -14.24
CA THR A 313 23.20 15.75 -13.08
C THR A 313 21.78 16.15 -13.49
N VAL A 314 21.65 17.08 -14.44
CA VAL A 314 20.34 17.51 -14.96
C VAL A 314 19.65 16.35 -15.68
N PHE A 315 20.37 15.63 -16.55
CA PHE A 315 19.86 14.46 -17.26
C PHE A 315 19.37 13.37 -16.30
N CYS A 316 20.18 12.99 -15.32
CA CYS A 316 19.79 12.00 -14.31
C CYS A 316 18.61 12.49 -13.47
N GLY A 317 18.60 13.76 -13.04
CA GLY A 317 17.48 14.34 -12.29
C GLY A 317 16.17 14.33 -13.09
N VAL A 318 16.21 14.78 -14.35
CA VAL A 318 15.05 14.74 -15.26
C VAL A 318 14.63 13.31 -15.54
N SER A 319 15.57 12.38 -15.75
CA SER A 319 15.28 10.97 -15.98
C SER A 319 14.63 10.32 -14.77
N THR A 320 15.10 10.58 -13.54
CA THR A 320 14.47 10.09 -12.31
C THR A 320 13.04 10.60 -12.19
N VAL A 321 12.80 11.90 -12.45
CA VAL A 321 11.46 12.47 -12.39
C VAL A 321 10.57 11.89 -13.50
N ALA A 322 11.07 11.76 -14.73
CA ALA A 322 10.32 11.19 -15.84
C ALA A 322 9.95 9.72 -15.58
N LEU A 323 10.87 8.92 -15.04
CA LEU A 323 10.60 7.53 -14.66
C LEU A 323 9.68 7.44 -13.45
N ALA A 324 9.77 8.35 -12.47
CA ALA A 324 8.81 8.43 -11.37
C ALA A 324 7.41 8.75 -11.88
N CYS A 325 7.28 9.71 -12.81
CA CYS A 325 6.03 10.02 -13.47
C CYS A 325 5.52 8.83 -14.28
N LEU A 326 6.40 8.14 -15.03
CA LEU A 326 6.01 6.95 -15.79
C LEU A 326 5.50 5.87 -14.84
N ILE A 327 6.18 5.64 -13.71
CA ILE A 327 5.68 4.78 -12.64
C ILE A 327 4.29 5.27 -12.24
N VAL A 328 4.15 6.46 -11.68
CA VAL A 328 2.89 6.99 -11.09
C VAL A 328 1.72 7.10 -12.07
N PHE A 329 1.93 7.36 -13.36
CA PHE A 329 0.85 7.49 -14.33
C PHE A 329 0.49 6.16 -15.01
N HIS A 330 1.27 5.10 -14.81
CA HIS A 330 0.94 3.72 -15.20
C HIS A 330 0.41 3.49 -16.64
N PRO A 331 0.90 4.15 -17.71
CA PRO A 331 0.32 3.98 -19.05
C PRO A 331 0.42 2.56 -19.63
N TYR A 332 1.24 1.68 -19.04
CA TYR A 332 1.48 0.31 -19.54
C TYR A 332 1.32 -0.74 -18.44
N SER A 333 0.42 -0.52 -17.46
CA SER A 333 0.19 -1.50 -16.41
C SER A 333 -0.54 -2.74 -16.91
N LEU A 334 -1.47 -2.58 -17.86
CA LEU A 334 -2.32 -3.65 -18.37
C LEU A 334 -1.53 -4.85 -18.91
N PRO A 335 -2.01 -6.09 -18.68
CA PRO A 335 -1.44 -7.29 -19.28
C PRO A 335 -1.35 -7.21 -20.81
N ALA A 336 -0.33 -7.86 -21.38
CA ALA A 336 -0.26 -8.06 -22.82
C ALA A 336 -1.41 -8.99 -23.27
N ILE A 337 -2.10 -8.59 -24.34
CA ILE A 337 -3.16 -9.39 -24.95
C ILE A 337 -2.53 -10.62 -25.62
N ASP A 338 -2.93 -11.82 -25.20
CA ASP A 338 -2.39 -13.08 -25.69
C ASP A 338 -3.41 -13.92 -26.49
N GLY A 339 -4.62 -13.40 -26.71
CA GLY A 339 -5.67 -14.05 -27.47
C GLY A 339 -6.35 -15.22 -26.76
N ARG A 340 -6.10 -15.44 -25.47
CA ARG A 340 -6.72 -16.51 -24.68
C ARG A 340 -7.90 -16.00 -23.85
N LEU A 341 -8.89 -16.87 -23.63
CA LEU A 341 -9.93 -16.65 -22.63
C LEU A 341 -9.42 -17.16 -21.29
N THR A 342 -9.18 -16.27 -20.34
CA THR A 342 -8.73 -16.64 -18.99
C THR A 342 -9.82 -16.37 -17.96
N VAL A 343 -10.11 -17.35 -17.11
CA VAL A 343 -11.00 -17.23 -15.96
C VAL A 343 -10.20 -17.48 -14.69
N ASP A 344 -10.06 -16.45 -13.86
CA ASP A 344 -9.48 -16.51 -12.52
C ASP A 344 -10.63 -16.60 -11.50
N PHE A 345 -10.78 -17.72 -10.82
CA PHE A 345 -11.70 -17.89 -9.67
C PHE A 345 -10.95 -17.51 -8.38
N LEU A 346 -11.25 -16.33 -7.84
CA LEU A 346 -10.52 -15.75 -6.72
C LEU A 346 -10.85 -16.46 -5.41
N ASP A 347 -9.82 -16.66 -4.58
CA ASP A 347 -10.01 -17.12 -3.21
C ASP A 347 -10.41 -15.96 -2.29
N VAL A 348 -11.71 -15.65 -2.29
CA VAL A 348 -12.31 -14.60 -1.45
C VAL A 348 -12.75 -15.12 -0.06
N GLY A 349 -12.34 -16.34 0.30
CA GLY A 349 -12.87 -17.04 1.47
C GLY A 349 -14.28 -17.55 1.22
N GLN A 350 -15.25 -17.15 2.05
CA GLN A 350 -16.65 -17.49 1.84
C GLN A 350 -17.28 -16.49 0.87
N GLY A 351 -17.67 -16.95 -0.31
CA GLY A 351 -18.28 -16.14 -1.35
C GLY A 351 -17.73 -16.43 -2.74
N ASP A 352 -18.16 -15.61 -3.70
CA ASP A 352 -17.82 -15.73 -5.10
C ASP A 352 -17.11 -14.50 -5.62
N SER A 353 -16.04 -14.71 -6.39
CA SER A 353 -15.53 -13.71 -7.31
C SER A 353 -14.76 -14.40 -8.43
N ALA A 354 -15.08 -14.07 -9.68
CA ALA A 354 -14.41 -14.59 -10.84
C ALA A 354 -14.08 -13.46 -11.83
N LEU A 355 -12.81 -13.32 -12.18
CA LEU A 355 -12.36 -12.41 -13.22
C LEU A 355 -12.23 -13.17 -14.54
N VAL A 356 -13.01 -12.76 -15.53
CA VAL A 356 -12.90 -13.21 -16.91
C VAL A 356 -12.09 -12.17 -17.69
N THR A 357 -10.94 -12.56 -18.23
CA THR A 357 -10.16 -11.78 -19.18
C THR A 357 -10.40 -12.36 -20.58
N PHE A 358 -11.04 -11.57 -21.44
CA PHE A 358 -11.39 -11.98 -22.80
C PHE A 358 -10.17 -11.96 -23.74
N PRO A 359 -10.22 -12.70 -24.87
CA PRO A 359 -9.12 -12.74 -25.85
C PRO A 359 -8.67 -11.38 -26.39
N ASN A 360 -9.52 -10.36 -26.37
CA ASN A 360 -9.22 -9.00 -26.81
C ASN A 360 -8.70 -8.09 -25.68
N GLY A 361 -8.55 -8.61 -24.45
CA GLY A 361 -8.12 -7.86 -23.27
C GLY A 361 -9.25 -7.20 -22.47
N GLU A 362 -10.50 -7.26 -22.92
CA GLU A 362 -11.63 -6.80 -22.10
C GLU A 362 -11.79 -7.67 -20.85
N THR A 363 -12.40 -7.11 -19.82
CA THR A 363 -12.56 -7.75 -18.51
C THR A 363 -14.01 -7.77 -18.05
N LEU A 364 -14.43 -8.92 -17.49
CA LEU A 364 -15.70 -9.08 -16.78
C LEU A 364 -15.42 -9.65 -15.39
N LEU A 365 -15.72 -8.88 -14.35
CA LEU A 365 -15.69 -9.37 -12.98
C LEU A 365 -17.09 -9.81 -12.56
N ILE A 366 -17.25 -11.11 -12.27
CA ILE A 366 -18.49 -11.72 -11.79
C ILE A 366 -18.37 -11.86 -10.27
N ASP A 367 -19.20 -11.11 -9.55
CA ASP A 367 -19.20 -11.04 -8.08
C ASP A 367 -17.85 -10.59 -7.46
N GLY A 368 -17.89 -10.12 -6.22
CA GLY A 368 -16.76 -9.48 -5.53
C GLY A 368 -16.44 -10.06 -4.15
N GLY A 369 -17.08 -11.16 -3.77
CA GLY A 369 -17.05 -11.67 -2.41
C GLY A 369 -17.68 -10.71 -1.41
N GLY A 370 -17.52 -11.01 -0.13
CA GLY A 370 -17.94 -10.13 0.95
C GLY A 370 -17.82 -10.79 2.31
N LYS A 371 -17.96 -9.98 3.35
CA LYS A 371 -18.03 -10.52 4.72
C LYS A 371 -19.47 -10.93 4.97
N HIS A 372 -19.67 -12.18 5.37
CA HIS A 372 -20.88 -12.52 6.08
C HIS A 372 -20.73 -12.00 7.53
N ASN A 373 -21.70 -11.23 8.01
CA ASN A 373 -21.70 -10.58 9.33
C ASN A 373 -21.79 -11.61 10.48
N PHE A 374 -20.73 -12.38 10.74
CA PHE A 374 -20.76 -13.42 11.80
C PHE A 374 -20.28 -12.95 13.17
N ASN A 375 -19.54 -11.85 13.28
CA ASN A 375 -19.07 -11.32 14.55
C ASN A 375 -19.60 -9.91 14.78
N GLN A 376 -20.91 -9.77 14.93
CA GLN A 376 -21.47 -8.64 15.68
C GLN A 376 -21.09 -8.82 17.15
N LEU A 377 -19.85 -8.48 17.50
CA LEU A 377 -19.46 -8.32 18.89
C LEU A 377 -20.15 -7.06 19.39
N PHE A 378 -21.13 -7.21 20.26
CA PHE A 378 -21.72 -6.05 20.93
C PHE A 378 -20.74 -5.61 22.02
N VAL A 379 -20.25 -4.39 21.91
CA VAL A 379 -19.45 -3.73 22.95
C VAL A 379 -20.40 -2.83 23.72
N GLU A 380 -20.54 -3.08 25.01
CA GLU A 380 -21.26 -2.21 25.93
C GLU A 380 -20.43 -0.94 26.16
N LYS A 381 -20.98 0.21 25.77
CA LYS A 381 -20.39 1.52 26.05
C LYS A 381 -20.51 1.83 27.54
N SER A 382 -19.69 2.78 28.01
CA SER A 382 -19.72 3.28 29.38
C SER A 382 -21.06 3.89 29.81
N ASP A 383 -21.96 4.17 28.86
CA ASP A 383 -23.32 4.68 29.08
C ASP A 383 -24.41 3.58 29.03
N GLY A 384 -24.02 2.30 28.91
CA GLY A 384 -24.93 1.14 28.84
C GLY A 384 -25.55 0.90 27.46
N SER A 385 -25.17 1.67 26.44
CA SER A 385 -25.61 1.41 25.06
C SER A 385 -24.76 0.32 24.39
N MET A 386 -25.40 -0.55 23.61
CA MET A 386 -24.72 -1.61 22.87
C MET A 386 -24.30 -1.08 21.50
N GLU A 387 -23.00 -1.08 21.21
CA GLU A 387 -22.46 -0.76 19.89
C GLU A 387 -21.99 -2.04 19.20
N THR A 388 -22.36 -2.23 17.95
CA THR A 388 -21.82 -3.32 17.15
C THR A 388 -20.38 -3.01 16.77
N PHE A 389 -19.42 -3.76 17.29
CA PHE A 389 -18.02 -3.66 16.91
C PHE A 389 -17.82 -4.36 15.57
N TYR A 390 -17.62 -3.55 14.54
CA TYR A 390 -17.03 -4.00 13.29
C TYR A 390 -15.52 -3.76 13.40
N PRO A 391 -14.65 -4.79 13.37
CA PRO A 391 -13.23 -4.55 13.27
C PRO A 391 -12.97 -3.72 12.02
N ASP A 392 -12.27 -2.60 12.17
CA ASP A 392 -11.87 -1.66 11.11
C ASP A 392 -10.84 -2.32 10.19
N THR A 393 -11.33 -3.32 9.46
CA THR A 393 -10.59 -4.14 8.52
C THR A 393 -11.29 -3.93 7.20
N ALA A 394 -10.51 -3.57 6.19
CA ALA A 394 -11.05 -3.35 4.86
C ALA A 394 -11.87 -4.57 4.37
N GLY A 395 -12.86 -4.33 3.51
CA GLY A 395 -13.72 -5.39 2.99
C GLY A 395 -12.96 -6.36 2.10
N ILE A 396 -13.53 -7.54 1.84
CA ILE A 396 -12.97 -8.54 0.91
C ILE A 396 -12.74 -7.94 -0.49
N GLY A 397 -13.66 -7.09 -0.95
CA GLY A 397 -13.50 -6.38 -2.22
C GLY A 397 -12.26 -5.46 -2.26
N GLU A 398 -11.87 -4.87 -1.13
CA GLU A 398 -10.66 -4.03 -1.04
C GLU A 398 -9.40 -4.89 -0.92
N MET A 399 -9.37 -5.81 0.05
CA MET A 399 -8.14 -6.54 0.44
C MET A 399 -7.80 -7.71 -0.47
N VAL A 400 -8.79 -8.30 -1.14
CA VAL A 400 -8.56 -9.49 -1.98
C VAL A 400 -8.78 -9.14 -3.44
N VAL A 401 -9.98 -8.68 -3.78
CA VAL A 401 -10.34 -8.48 -5.20
C VAL A 401 -9.57 -7.30 -5.79
N SER A 402 -9.59 -6.13 -5.15
CA SER A 402 -8.87 -4.95 -5.66
C SER A 402 -7.36 -5.18 -5.68
N GLU A 403 -6.78 -5.78 -4.64
CA GLU A 403 -5.35 -6.14 -4.61
C GLU A 403 -4.97 -7.09 -5.75
N PHE A 404 -5.78 -8.11 -6.01
CA PHE A 404 -5.55 -9.03 -7.12
C PHE A 404 -5.61 -8.32 -8.48
N LEU A 405 -6.59 -7.44 -8.69
CA LEU A 405 -6.74 -6.67 -9.92
C LEU A 405 -5.56 -5.72 -10.14
N TRP A 406 -5.11 -5.03 -9.10
CA TRP A 406 -3.93 -4.17 -9.17
C TRP A 406 -2.65 -4.96 -9.41
N GLU A 407 -2.47 -6.13 -8.79
CA GLU A 407 -1.31 -7.00 -9.03
C GLU A 407 -1.28 -7.54 -10.47
N LYS A 408 -2.46 -7.81 -11.05
CA LYS A 408 -2.59 -8.17 -12.47
C LYS A 408 -2.35 -6.98 -13.41
N GLY A 409 -2.40 -5.75 -12.91
CA GLY A 409 -2.09 -4.55 -13.68
C GLY A 409 -3.30 -3.73 -14.14
N TYR A 410 -4.51 -4.07 -13.68
CA TYR A 410 -5.74 -3.42 -14.09
C TYR A 410 -5.95 -2.08 -13.36
N SER A 411 -6.29 -1.03 -14.12
CA SER A 411 -6.80 0.25 -13.60
C SER A 411 -8.27 0.47 -13.97
N ARG A 412 -8.80 -0.37 -14.86
CA ARG A 412 -10.15 -0.33 -15.40
C ARG A 412 -10.69 -1.75 -15.47
N ILE A 413 -11.99 -1.90 -15.20
CA ILE A 413 -12.74 -3.12 -15.43
C ILE A 413 -13.90 -2.81 -16.38
N ASP A 414 -14.00 -3.51 -17.49
CA ASP A 414 -14.95 -3.14 -18.54
C ASP A 414 -16.38 -3.47 -18.12
N HIS A 415 -16.58 -4.62 -17.47
CA HIS A 415 -17.89 -5.10 -17.05
C HIS A 415 -17.83 -5.62 -15.61
N LEU A 416 -18.76 -5.16 -14.76
CA LEU A 416 -19.08 -5.83 -13.50
C LEU A 416 -20.39 -6.58 -13.67
N LEU A 417 -20.49 -7.78 -13.12
CA LEU A 417 -21.75 -8.53 -13.04
C LEU A 417 -21.99 -8.91 -11.58
N ALA A 418 -23.13 -8.48 -11.04
CA ALA A 418 -23.63 -8.99 -9.76
C ALA A 418 -24.68 -10.07 -10.03
N THR A 419 -24.42 -11.29 -9.57
CA THR A 419 -25.35 -12.42 -9.78
C THR A 419 -26.63 -12.23 -8.99
N HIS A 420 -26.53 -11.85 -7.72
CA HIS A 420 -27.63 -11.52 -6.82
C HIS A 420 -27.15 -10.61 -5.67
N ALA A 421 -28.08 -10.18 -4.80
CA ALA A 421 -27.85 -9.10 -3.83
C ALA A 421 -27.33 -9.53 -2.45
N ASP A 422 -26.74 -10.73 -2.34
CA ASP A 422 -26.19 -11.24 -1.09
C ASP A 422 -24.78 -10.70 -0.83
N ALA A 423 -24.39 -10.66 0.44
CA ALA A 423 -23.16 -9.99 0.87
C ALA A 423 -21.91 -10.63 0.27
N ASP A 424 -21.85 -11.96 0.27
CA ASP A 424 -20.76 -12.78 -0.25
C ASP A 424 -20.65 -12.81 -1.79
N HIS A 425 -21.50 -12.04 -2.47
CA HIS A 425 -21.46 -11.82 -3.91
C HIS A 425 -21.30 -10.34 -4.26
N MET A 426 -22.21 -9.47 -3.80
CA MET A 426 -22.32 -8.09 -4.24
C MET A 426 -21.46 -7.10 -3.43
N GLN A 427 -21.20 -7.39 -2.15
CA GLN A 427 -20.59 -6.39 -1.24
C GLN A 427 -19.21 -5.95 -1.72
N GLY A 428 -18.36 -6.88 -2.17
CA GLY A 428 -17.03 -6.54 -2.65
C GLY A 428 -17.01 -5.75 -3.95
N LEU A 429 -18.05 -5.88 -4.79
CA LEU A 429 -18.19 -5.08 -6.01
C LEU A 429 -18.34 -3.59 -5.72
N ILE A 430 -18.84 -3.21 -4.54
CA ILE A 430 -18.92 -1.81 -4.10
C ILE A 430 -17.52 -1.21 -3.96
N SER A 431 -16.59 -1.93 -3.33
CA SER A 431 -15.18 -1.51 -3.23
C SER A 431 -14.54 -1.41 -4.61
N VAL A 432 -14.76 -2.40 -5.49
CA VAL A 432 -14.22 -2.39 -6.85
C VAL A 432 -14.76 -1.19 -7.65
N ALA A 433 -16.06 -0.91 -7.59
CA ALA A 433 -16.66 0.25 -8.26
C ALA A 433 -16.15 1.61 -7.73
N ARG A 434 -15.67 1.67 -6.49
CA ARG A 434 -15.01 2.87 -5.94
C ARG A 434 -13.59 3.03 -6.45
N ASN A 435 -12.86 1.92 -6.58
CA ASN A 435 -11.42 1.87 -6.81
C ASN A 435 -10.99 1.90 -8.28
N PHE A 436 -11.83 1.40 -9.19
CA PHE A 436 -11.49 1.24 -10.60
C PHE A 436 -12.40 2.09 -11.48
N ASP A 437 -11.91 2.44 -12.67
CA ASP A 437 -12.80 2.90 -13.75
C ASP A 437 -13.65 1.71 -14.23
N ILE A 438 -14.97 1.86 -14.25
CA ILE A 438 -15.90 0.78 -14.61
C ILE A 438 -16.65 1.15 -15.88
N GLY A 439 -16.59 0.27 -16.89
CA GLY A 439 -17.30 0.49 -18.15
C GLY A 439 -18.82 0.35 -18.03
N THR A 440 -19.32 -0.76 -17.48
CA THR A 440 -20.75 -1.01 -17.26
C THR A 440 -20.97 -2.00 -16.12
N VAL A 441 -22.04 -1.80 -15.37
CA VAL A 441 -22.54 -2.75 -14.36
C VAL A 441 -23.72 -3.52 -14.95
N MET A 442 -23.67 -4.84 -14.85
CA MET A 442 -24.75 -5.76 -15.21
C MET A 442 -25.38 -6.32 -13.94
N ILE A 443 -26.72 -6.29 -13.88
CA ILE A 443 -27.49 -6.84 -12.77
C ILE A 443 -28.63 -7.70 -13.29
N GLY A 444 -28.96 -8.78 -12.58
CA GLY A 444 -30.13 -9.59 -12.85
C GLY A 444 -31.40 -8.94 -12.30
N THR A 445 -32.00 -9.57 -11.28
CA THR A 445 -33.21 -9.09 -10.62
C THR A 445 -32.88 -7.99 -9.59
N PRO A 446 -33.49 -6.80 -9.68
CA PRO A 446 -33.33 -5.75 -8.66
C PRO A 446 -33.76 -6.23 -7.27
N SER A 447 -33.05 -5.79 -6.22
CA SER A 447 -33.39 -6.09 -4.83
C SER A 447 -33.51 -4.82 -3.98
N PRO A 448 -34.60 -4.03 -4.13
CA PRO A 448 -34.72 -2.73 -3.46
C PRO A 448 -34.81 -2.83 -1.92
N GLN A 449 -35.05 -4.04 -1.39
CA GLN A 449 -35.08 -4.31 0.06
C GLN A 449 -33.68 -4.61 0.63
N SER A 450 -32.68 -4.89 -0.20
CA SER A 450 -31.30 -5.16 0.24
C SER A 450 -30.54 -3.84 0.39
N GLU A 451 -30.00 -3.58 1.59
CA GLU A 451 -29.15 -2.41 1.85
C GLU A 451 -27.89 -2.43 0.97
N ILE A 452 -27.31 -3.62 0.74
CA ILE A 452 -26.12 -3.80 -0.10
C ILE A 452 -26.43 -3.45 -1.55
N TYR A 453 -27.60 -3.85 -2.06
CA TYR A 453 -28.05 -3.47 -3.40
C TYR A 453 -28.21 -1.95 -3.53
N LEU A 454 -28.84 -1.30 -2.55
CA LEU A 454 -29.02 0.15 -2.54
C LEU A 454 -27.66 0.88 -2.50
N GLU A 455 -26.71 0.41 -1.69
CA GLU A 455 -25.36 0.97 -1.64
C GLU A 455 -24.60 0.78 -2.95
N PHE A 456 -24.72 -0.39 -3.59
CA PHE A 456 -24.09 -0.67 -4.87
C PHE A 456 -24.64 0.21 -6.00
N VAL A 457 -25.98 0.30 -6.11
CA VAL A 457 -26.64 1.18 -7.10
C VAL A 457 -26.31 2.65 -6.83
N LYS A 458 -26.30 3.09 -5.57
CA LYS A 458 -25.89 4.44 -5.18
C LYS A 458 -24.45 4.71 -5.65
N THR A 459 -23.53 3.81 -5.34
CA THR A 459 -22.11 3.94 -5.71
C THR A 459 -21.94 4.01 -7.23
N ALA A 460 -22.62 3.15 -7.98
CA ALA A 460 -22.61 3.17 -9.44
C ALA A 460 -23.17 4.50 -10.01
N THR A 461 -24.27 4.99 -9.44
CA THR A 461 -24.90 6.25 -9.86
C THR A 461 -24.02 7.46 -9.56
N GLU A 462 -23.42 7.54 -8.36
CA GLU A 462 -22.50 8.61 -7.96
C GLU A 462 -21.24 8.67 -8.83
N LYS A 463 -20.76 7.51 -9.29
CA LYS A 463 -19.63 7.38 -10.22
C LYS A 463 -20.02 7.54 -11.69
N GLY A 464 -21.31 7.67 -12.01
CA GLY A 464 -21.80 7.77 -13.39
C GLY A 464 -21.66 6.50 -14.21
N ILE A 465 -21.60 5.33 -13.58
CA ILE A 465 -21.42 4.03 -14.23
C ILE A 465 -22.78 3.56 -14.80
N PRO A 466 -22.87 3.23 -16.10
CA PRO A 466 -24.10 2.69 -16.69
C PRO A 466 -24.51 1.35 -16.05
N ILE A 467 -25.80 1.21 -15.72
CA ILE A 467 -26.37 -0.05 -15.19
C ILE A 467 -27.27 -0.69 -16.25
N ARG A 468 -26.92 -1.91 -16.67
CA ARG A 468 -27.66 -2.75 -17.61
C ARG A 468 -28.32 -3.90 -16.86
N LYS A 469 -29.62 -4.11 -17.12
CA LYS A 469 -30.33 -5.31 -16.63
C LYS A 469 -30.13 -6.46 -17.61
N VAL A 470 -29.84 -7.64 -17.11
CA VAL A 470 -29.72 -8.88 -17.89
C VAL A 470 -30.80 -9.89 -17.48
N LYS A 471 -31.32 -10.62 -18.45
CA LYS A 471 -32.38 -11.61 -18.26
C LYS A 471 -32.20 -12.81 -19.18
N ARG A 472 -32.88 -13.91 -18.86
CA ARG A 472 -32.89 -15.12 -19.68
C ARG A 472 -33.18 -14.81 -21.16
N GLY A 473 -32.35 -15.37 -22.02
CA GLY A 473 -32.44 -15.22 -23.48
C GLY A 473 -31.64 -14.04 -24.03
N ASP A 474 -31.12 -13.16 -23.18
CA ASP A 474 -30.13 -12.16 -23.62
C ASP A 474 -28.86 -12.88 -24.08
N ARG A 475 -28.35 -12.46 -25.25
CA ARG A 475 -27.09 -12.95 -25.82
C ARG A 475 -26.23 -11.76 -26.25
N PHE A 476 -24.94 -11.86 -26.01
CA PHE A 476 -23.95 -10.86 -26.43
C PHE A 476 -22.58 -11.50 -26.61
N GLU A 477 -21.73 -10.84 -27.38
CA GLU A 477 -20.36 -11.30 -27.67
C GLU A 477 -19.36 -10.30 -27.10
N ILE A 478 -18.31 -10.80 -26.43
CA ILE A 478 -17.19 -9.99 -25.95
C ILE A 478 -15.90 -10.70 -26.34
N GLY A 479 -15.02 -10.02 -27.10
CA GLY A 479 -13.73 -10.58 -27.51
C GLY A 479 -13.80 -11.92 -28.24
N GLY A 480 -14.87 -12.19 -29.00
CA GLY A 480 -15.10 -13.46 -29.70
C GLY A 480 -15.67 -14.59 -28.82
N VAL A 481 -16.07 -14.29 -27.58
CA VAL A 481 -16.74 -15.22 -26.66
C VAL A 481 -18.25 -14.96 -26.70
N ASP A 482 -19.03 -15.97 -27.07
CA ASP A 482 -20.49 -15.92 -27.04
C ASP A 482 -20.99 -16.13 -25.60
N ILE A 483 -21.77 -15.19 -25.10
CA ILE A 483 -22.29 -15.18 -23.73
C ILE A 483 -23.81 -15.21 -23.78
N GLU A 484 -24.39 -16.25 -23.20
CA GLU A 484 -25.82 -16.44 -23.08
C GLU A 484 -26.25 -16.36 -21.61
N VAL A 485 -27.26 -15.53 -21.34
CA VAL A 485 -27.88 -15.42 -20.03
C VAL A 485 -28.99 -16.47 -19.93
N LEU A 486 -28.85 -17.44 -19.03
CA LEU A 486 -29.81 -18.52 -18.81
C LEU A 486 -30.80 -18.19 -17.67
N ASN A 487 -30.44 -17.31 -16.74
CA ASN A 487 -31.26 -16.88 -15.61
C ASN A 487 -30.86 -15.45 -15.21
N PRO A 488 -31.71 -14.60 -14.58
CA PRO A 488 -33.08 -14.83 -14.10
C PRO A 488 -34.15 -14.84 -15.19
N LYS A 489 -35.32 -15.41 -14.88
CA LYS A 489 -36.53 -15.25 -15.71
C LYS A 489 -36.94 -13.77 -15.73
N ALA A 490 -37.43 -13.31 -16.87
CA ALA A 490 -38.13 -12.02 -16.91
C ALA A 490 -39.47 -12.17 -16.18
N VAL A 491 -39.59 -11.65 -14.96
CA VAL A 491 -40.88 -11.56 -14.27
C VAL A 491 -41.33 -10.09 -14.26
N PRO A 492 -42.30 -9.71 -15.12
CA PRO A 492 -42.83 -8.36 -15.11
C PRO A 492 -43.57 -8.07 -13.80
N GLY A 493 -43.20 -6.99 -13.11
CA GLY A 493 -43.98 -6.45 -11.98
C GLY A 493 -43.85 -7.20 -10.65
N SER A 494 -42.89 -8.12 -10.50
CA SER A 494 -42.66 -8.79 -9.22
C SER A 494 -41.56 -8.09 -8.42
N ASP A 495 -41.92 -7.41 -7.35
CA ASP A 495 -41.02 -7.01 -6.26
C ASP A 495 -40.63 -8.23 -5.39
N ILE A 496 -40.36 -9.37 -6.03
CA ILE A 496 -39.87 -10.57 -5.32
C ILE A 496 -38.45 -10.24 -4.87
N ALA A 497 -38.23 -10.28 -3.56
CA ALA A 497 -36.91 -10.15 -2.96
C ALA A 497 -35.92 -11.07 -3.71
N SER A 498 -34.77 -10.52 -4.11
CA SER A 498 -33.70 -11.32 -4.71
C SER A 498 -33.30 -12.42 -3.73
N GLY A 499 -33.61 -13.67 -4.07
CA GLY A 499 -33.05 -14.85 -3.41
C GLY A 499 -32.17 -15.61 -4.38
N ASN A 500 -31.53 -16.66 -3.87
CA ASN A 500 -30.51 -17.44 -4.56
C ASN A 500 -30.93 -17.96 -5.96
N ASN A 501 -32.19 -18.38 -6.14
CA ASN A 501 -32.74 -18.82 -7.43
C ASN A 501 -32.90 -17.70 -8.48
N ASN A 502 -32.77 -16.43 -8.09
CA ASN A 502 -32.75 -15.27 -8.98
C ASN A 502 -31.32 -14.90 -9.44
N SER A 503 -30.31 -15.70 -9.06
CA SER A 503 -28.93 -15.52 -9.51
C SER A 503 -28.83 -15.45 -11.03
N VAL A 504 -28.03 -14.52 -11.54
CA VAL A 504 -27.65 -14.52 -12.96
C VAL A 504 -26.85 -15.78 -13.27
N VAL A 505 -27.31 -16.55 -14.25
CA VAL A 505 -26.62 -17.75 -14.75
C VAL A 505 -26.10 -17.44 -16.15
N LEU A 506 -24.79 -17.56 -16.35
CA LEU A 506 -24.15 -17.32 -17.64
C LEU A 506 -23.57 -18.60 -18.21
N ARG A 507 -23.80 -18.81 -19.50
CA ARG A 507 -23.06 -19.78 -20.31
C ARG A 507 -22.15 -19.03 -21.27
N MET A 508 -20.85 -19.32 -21.23
CA MET A 508 -19.86 -18.72 -22.14
C MET A 508 -19.31 -19.78 -23.08
N THR A 509 -19.15 -19.44 -24.37
CA THR A 509 -18.60 -20.34 -25.39
C THR A 509 -17.45 -19.65 -26.12
N TYR A 510 -16.28 -20.28 -26.13
CA TYR A 510 -15.11 -19.82 -26.89
C TYR A 510 -14.49 -20.99 -27.66
N GLY A 511 -14.63 -20.98 -28.98
CA GLY A 511 -14.24 -22.10 -29.83
C GLY A 511 -14.97 -23.39 -29.41
N ALA A 512 -14.21 -24.41 -29.02
CA ALA A 512 -14.77 -25.68 -28.54
C ALA A 512 -14.97 -25.74 -27.01
N ARG A 513 -14.63 -24.67 -26.28
CA ARG A 513 -14.67 -24.63 -24.81
C ARG A 513 -15.86 -23.84 -24.29
N THR A 514 -16.41 -24.32 -23.18
CA THR A 514 -17.67 -23.83 -22.62
C THR A 514 -17.61 -23.75 -21.10
N PHE A 515 -18.13 -22.66 -20.55
CA PHE A 515 -18.16 -22.38 -19.11
C PHE A 515 -19.59 -22.12 -18.65
N LEU A 516 -19.93 -22.56 -17.44
CA LEU A 516 -21.20 -22.25 -16.77
C LEU A 516 -20.93 -21.56 -15.43
N PHE A 517 -21.40 -20.34 -15.28
CA PHE A 517 -21.43 -19.61 -14.01
C PHE A 517 -22.84 -19.66 -13.46
N THR A 518 -23.04 -20.34 -12.34
CA THR A 518 -24.38 -20.64 -11.82
C THR A 518 -24.87 -19.66 -10.77
N GLY A 519 -24.02 -18.75 -10.28
CA GLY A 519 -24.27 -18.03 -9.02
C GLY A 519 -24.67 -19.03 -7.94
N ASP A 520 -25.74 -18.73 -7.22
CA ASP A 520 -26.20 -19.49 -6.06
C ASP A 520 -27.53 -20.21 -6.27
N ILE A 521 -27.93 -20.45 -7.52
CA ILE A 521 -29.15 -21.21 -7.80
C ILE A 521 -29.23 -22.51 -6.98
N GLU A 522 -30.43 -22.78 -6.47
CA GLU A 522 -30.75 -23.97 -5.70
C GLU A 522 -31.54 -24.97 -6.55
N ARG A 523 -32.01 -26.06 -5.93
CA ARG A 523 -32.73 -27.16 -6.61
C ARG A 523 -33.78 -26.69 -7.61
N GLU A 524 -34.55 -25.66 -7.24
CA GLU A 524 -35.61 -25.11 -8.11
C GLU A 524 -35.03 -24.45 -9.36
N GLY A 525 -34.01 -23.60 -9.21
CA GLY A 525 -33.31 -22.99 -10.34
C GLY A 525 -32.63 -24.03 -11.23
N GLU A 526 -32.00 -25.05 -10.64
CA GLU A 526 -31.38 -26.14 -11.39
C GLU A 526 -32.37 -26.95 -12.22
N LEU A 527 -33.53 -27.30 -11.65
CA LEU A 527 -34.59 -28.01 -12.38
C LEU A 527 -35.15 -27.18 -13.52
N ASP A 528 -35.36 -25.88 -13.29
CA ASP A 528 -35.86 -24.98 -14.31
C ASP A 528 -34.89 -24.82 -15.48
N LEU A 529 -33.57 -24.79 -15.21
CA LEU A 529 -32.56 -24.81 -16.25
C LEU A 529 -32.61 -26.10 -17.07
N ILE A 530 -32.73 -27.27 -16.42
CA ILE A 530 -32.82 -28.57 -17.12
C ILE A 530 -34.03 -28.62 -18.06
N GLU A 531 -35.17 -28.08 -17.63
CA GLU A 531 -36.40 -28.12 -18.42
C GLU A 531 -36.43 -27.12 -19.58
N LYS A 532 -35.76 -25.96 -19.43
CA LYS A 532 -35.96 -24.80 -20.31
C LYS A 532 -34.73 -24.42 -21.15
N SER A 533 -33.53 -24.87 -20.77
CA SER A 533 -32.32 -24.59 -21.54
C SER A 533 -32.09 -25.68 -22.59
N SER A 534 -31.85 -25.27 -23.84
CA SER A 534 -31.66 -26.20 -24.96
C SER A 534 -30.33 -26.94 -24.93
N VAL A 535 -29.28 -26.37 -24.29
CA VAL A 535 -27.96 -26.99 -24.09
C VAL A 535 -27.38 -26.53 -22.76
N LEU A 536 -27.21 -27.46 -21.80
CA LEU A 536 -26.52 -27.22 -20.52
C LEU A 536 -25.11 -27.83 -20.47
N THR A 537 -24.72 -28.59 -21.48
CA THR A 537 -23.42 -29.23 -21.52
C THR A 537 -22.31 -28.18 -21.55
N VAL A 538 -21.37 -28.31 -20.62
CA VAL A 538 -20.21 -27.42 -20.47
C VAL A 538 -18.95 -28.18 -20.11
N ASP A 539 -17.76 -27.63 -20.43
CA ASP A 539 -16.48 -28.19 -19.98
C ASP A 539 -16.20 -27.85 -18.50
N VAL A 540 -16.51 -26.61 -18.11
CA VAL A 540 -16.20 -26.07 -16.78
C VAL A 540 -17.44 -25.46 -16.15
N VAL A 541 -17.66 -25.74 -14.86
CA VAL A 541 -18.76 -25.18 -14.09
C VAL A 541 -18.27 -24.56 -12.77
N LYS A 542 -18.69 -23.32 -12.50
CA LYS A 542 -18.71 -22.80 -11.14
C LYS A 542 -19.85 -23.49 -10.41
N VAL A 543 -19.55 -24.26 -9.38
CA VAL A 543 -20.53 -25.03 -8.62
C VAL A 543 -21.43 -24.08 -7.84
N ALA A 544 -22.74 -24.28 -7.97
CA ALA A 544 -23.73 -23.42 -7.35
C ALA A 544 -23.63 -23.38 -5.81
N HIS A 545 -23.87 -22.20 -5.24
CA HIS A 545 -24.09 -21.99 -3.82
C HIS A 545 -22.96 -22.56 -2.95
N HIS A 546 -21.72 -22.33 -3.37
CA HIS A 546 -20.49 -22.79 -2.71
C HIS A 546 -20.44 -24.30 -2.41
N GLY A 547 -21.23 -25.11 -3.13
CA GLY A 547 -21.40 -26.54 -2.85
C GLY A 547 -22.34 -26.84 -1.67
N SER A 548 -23.37 -26.02 -1.47
CA SER A 548 -24.45 -26.26 -0.50
C SER A 548 -25.26 -27.51 -0.84
N ARG A 549 -25.82 -28.16 0.19
CA ARG A 549 -26.72 -29.32 0.03
C ARG A 549 -28.04 -28.95 -0.67
N THR A 550 -28.36 -27.66 -0.76
CA THR A 550 -29.53 -27.13 -1.48
C THR A 550 -29.31 -27.05 -2.99
N SER A 551 -28.11 -27.37 -3.48
CA SER A 551 -27.80 -27.36 -4.92
C SER A 551 -27.09 -28.65 -5.37
N SER A 552 -26.61 -28.62 -6.61
CA SER A 552 -25.89 -29.65 -7.34
C SER A 552 -26.66 -30.96 -7.53
N LEU A 553 -27.97 -30.92 -7.82
CA LEU A 553 -28.77 -32.14 -8.04
C LEU A 553 -28.08 -33.11 -9.00
N SER A 554 -28.14 -34.42 -8.72
CA SER A 554 -27.50 -35.45 -9.58
C SER A 554 -27.90 -35.30 -11.06
N ARG A 555 -29.17 -34.93 -11.31
CA ARG A 555 -29.71 -34.71 -12.66
C ARG A 555 -29.12 -33.47 -13.32
N PHE A 556 -28.87 -32.41 -12.54
CA PHE A 556 -28.22 -31.19 -13.01
C PHE A 556 -26.76 -31.45 -13.38
N ILE A 557 -26.01 -32.10 -12.49
CA ILE A 557 -24.62 -32.51 -12.77
C ILE A 557 -24.53 -33.39 -14.02
N GLY A 558 -25.42 -34.38 -14.15
CA GLY A 558 -25.48 -35.23 -15.35
C GLY A 558 -25.83 -34.46 -16.62
N ALA A 559 -26.67 -33.41 -16.54
CA ALA A 559 -27.02 -32.58 -17.68
C ALA A 559 -25.89 -31.61 -18.09
N THR A 560 -25.08 -31.12 -17.13
CA THR A 560 -23.91 -30.30 -17.45
C THR A 560 -22.76 -31.11 -18.03
N GLY A 561 -22.57 -32.35 -17.56
CA GLY A 561 -21.49 -33.22 -18.04
C GLY A 561 -20.09 -32.61 -17.87
N ALA A 562 -19.91 -31.74 -16.89
CA ALA A 562 -18.69 -30.93 -16.76
C ALA A 562 -17.47 -31.75 -16.37
N ASP A 563 -16.35 -31.53 -17.08
CA ASP A 563 -15.06 -32.15 -16.79
C ASP A 563 -14.41 -31.52 -15.55
N ILE A 564 -14.65 -30.23 -15.31
CA ILE A 564 -14.09 -29.47 -14.19
C ILE A 564 -15.20 -28.77 -13.41
N ALA A 565 -15.25 -29.01 -12.10
CA ALA A 565 -16.15 -28.36 -11.16
C ALA A 565 -15.35 -27.51 -10.19
N VAL A 566 -15.44 -26.18 -10.33
CA VAL A 566 -14.78 -25.22 -9.44
C VAL A 566 -15.75 -24.80 -8.35
N ILE A 567 -15.37 -24.95 -7.08
CA ILE A 567 -16.15 -24.58 -5.91
C ILE A 567 -15.46 -23.40 -5.22
N PRO A 568 -15.96 -22.15 -5.40
CA PRO A 568 -15.49 -21.01 -4.62
C PRO A 568 -15.97 -21.15 -3.18
N VAL A 569 -15.05 -21.43 -2.27
CA VAL A 569 -15.30 -21.61 -0.84
C VAL A 569 -13.99 -21.60 -0.07
N GLY A 570 -13.97 -20.97 1.10
CA GLY A 570 -12.80 -20.92 1.96
C GLY A 570 -12.42 -22.28 2.51
N ASN A 571 -11.18 -22.43 2.98
CA ASN A 571 -10.68 -23.70 3.53
C ASN A 571 -11.54 -24.21 4.72
N THR A 572 -12.07 -23.26 5.48
CA THR A 572 -13.03 -23.48 6.55
C THR A 572 -14.26 -22.60 6.29
N SER A 573 -15.43 -23.22 6.13
CA SER A 573 -16.71 -22.52 6.00
C SER A 573 -17.52 -22.67 7.29
N SER A 574 -18.05 -21.56 7.81
CA SER A 574 -18.98 -21.55 8.94
C SER A 574 -20.31 -22.24 8.61
N PHE A 575 -20.66 -22.32 7.32
CA PHE A 575 -21.87 -22.99 6.83
C PHE A 575 -21.70 -24.50 6.62
N GLY A 576 -20.49 -25.02 6.84
CA GLY A 576 -20.14 -26.40 6.54
C GLY A 576 -20.12 -26.68 5.02
N HIS A 577 -19.83 -25.65 4.21
CA HIS A 577 -19.60 -25.77 2.78
C HIS A 577 -18.11 -26.06 2.47
N PRO A 578 -17.80 -26.78 1.39
CA PRO A 578 -18.76 -27.49 0.56
C PRO A 578 -19.24 -28.75 1.28
N ASN A 579 -20.49 -29.12 1.05
CA ASN A 579 -21.04 -30.33 1.63
C ASN A 579 -20.36 -31.58 1.03
N LYS A 580 -19.94 -32.53 1.87
CA LYS A 580 -19.24 -33.75 1.43
C LYS A 580 -20.03 -34.55 0.39
N GLU A 581 -21.36 -34.60 0.50
CA GLU A 581 -22.22 -35.30 -0.46
C GLU A 581 -22.31 -34.57 -1.81
N VAL A 582 -22.20 -33.24 -1.82
CA VAL A 582 -22.13 -32.45 -3.07
C VAL A 582 -20.82 -32.73 -3.78
N VAL A 583 -19.71 -32.68 -3.05
CA VAL A 583 -18.38 -33.00 -3.60
C VAL A 583 -18.36 -34.43 -4.14
N LYS A 584 -18.90 -35.39 -3.39
CA LYS A 584 -19.02 -36.78 -3.83
C LYS A 584 -19.85 -36.89 -5.11
N ARG A 585 -21.00 -36.21 -5.20
CA ARG A 585 -21.83 -36.22 -6.42
C ARG A 585 -21.05 -35.76 -7.66
N TRP A 586 -20.28 -34.69 -7.56
CA TRP A 586 -19.45 -34.22 -8.68
C TRP A 586 -18.37 -35.24 -9.07
N LEU A 587 -17.69 -35.83 -8.08
CA LEU A 587 -16.66 -36.87 -8.31
C LEU A 587 -17.27 -38.15 -8.94
N ASP A 588 -18.43 -38.59 -8.46
CA ASP A 588 -19.13 -39.78 -8.96
C ASP A 588 -19.60 -39.61 -10.42
N HIS A 589 -19.77 -38.36 -10.89
CA HIS A 589 -20.06 -38.03 -12.29
C HIS A 589 -18.80 -37.78 -13.14
N GLY A 590 -17.60 -38.04 -12.59
CA GLY A 590 -16.33 -37.97 -13.31
C GLY A 590 -15.68 -36.59 -13.34
N ALA A 591 -16.26 -35.58 -12.70
CA ALA A 591 -15.71 -34.22 -12.70
C ALA A 591 -14.48 -34.10 -11.80
N LYS A 592 -13.48 -33.33 -12.25
CA LYS A 592 -12.36 -32.89 -11.42
C LYS A 592 -12.82 -31.71 -10.54
N VAL A 593 -12.92 -31.95 -9.23
CA VAL A 593 -13.32 -30.92 -8.26
C VAL A 593 -12.12 -30.08 -7.81
N LEU A 594 -12.21 -28.76 -7.94
CA LEU A 594 -11.22 -27.79 -7.50
C LEU A 594 -11.86 -26.80 -6.52
N LYS A 595 -11.24 -26.59 -5.35
CA LYS A 595 -11.73 -25.66 -4.32
C LYS A 595 -10.74 -24.52 -4.12
N THR A 596 -11.24 -23.29 -4.08
CA THR A 596 -10.38 -22.10 -3.93
C THR A 596 -9.65 -22.11 -2.59
N GLY A 597 -10.34 -22.41 -1.49
CA GLY A 597 -9.72 -22.43 -0.16
C GLY A 597 -8.60 -23.45 0.05
N GLU A 598 -8.48 -24.48 -0.81
CA GLU A 598 -7.38 -25.45 -0.75
C GLU A 598 -6.21 -25.09 -1.68
N ARG A 599 -6.48 -24.36 -2.77
CA ARG A 599 -5.53 -24.13 -3.86
C ARG A 599 -5.18 -22.65 -4.07
N GLY A 600 -5.80 -21.76 -3.31
CA GLY A 600 -5.84 -20.34 -3.61
C GLY A 600 -6.67 -20.05 -4.87
N THR A 601 -6.37 -18.95 -5.53
CA THR A 601 -7.01 -18.56 -6.80
C THR A 601 -6.76 -19.62 -7.88
N ILE A 602 -7.81 -20.06 -8.56
CA ILE A 602 -7.75 -21.08 -9.62
C ILE A 602 -7.88 -20.38 -10.99
N THR A 603 -6.85 -20.52 -11.83
CA THR A 603 -6.84 -19.96 -13.19
C THR A 603 -7.07 -21.06 -14.24
N ILE A 604 -7.97 -20.81 -15.19
CA ILE A 604 -8.20 -21.64 -16.38
C ILE A 604 -8.06 -20.74 -17.62
N SER A 605 -7.18 -21.09 -18.56
CA SER A 605 -6.82 -20.29 -19.74
C SER A 605 -6.83 -21.07 -21.04
#